data_AF-A0A2S9VE29-F1
#
_entry.id   AF-A0A2S9VE29-F1
#
_cell.length_a   1.000
_cell.length_b   1.000
_cell.length_c   1.000
_cell.angle_alpha   90.00
_cell.angle_beta   90.00
_cell.angle_gamma   90.00
#
_symmetry.space_group_name_H-M   'P 1'
#
loop_
_entity.id
_entity.type
_entity.pdbx_description
1 polymer ?
#
loop_
_entity_poly.entity_id
_entity_poly.type
_entity_poly.pdbx_seq_one_letter_code
_entity_poly.pdbx_strand_id
1 'polypeptide(L)'
;MSTEQEIIKKHQPVIRALIPYQQQGRLLEGLNRFSSRLNAQARQVIKEEVIRLTSQTDAPADNSAFAQFPVKRFSHFGIEMTLDKVGTEILKKETARYMEQYTVGVFESITNSAHYQGLVQRKLREKIINAFTVQTQSYTIPS
;
A
#
# COMPACT_ATOMS: atom_id res chain seq x y z
N MET A 1 7.41 19.08 -11.48
CA MET A 1 7.29 17.61 -11.44
C MET A 1 7.55 17.11 -12.84
N SER A 2 8.17 15.94 -13.02
CA SER A 2 8.32 15.39 -14.38
C SER A 2 6.95 14.95 -14.91
N THR A 3 6.75 15.01 -16.22
CA THR A 3 5.50 14.58 -16.88
C THR A 3 5.12 13.14 -16.50
N GLU A 4 6.11 12.28 -16.29
CA GLU A 4 5.92 10.89 -15.85
C GLU A 4 5.34 10.80 -14.44
N GLN A 5 5.85 11.58 -13.48
CA GLN A 5 5.32 11.59 -12.11
C GLN A 5 3.86 12.06 -12.07
N GLU A 6 3.50 13.02 -12.92
CA GLU A 6 2.12 13.48 -13.06
C GLU A 6 1.21 12.39 -13.64
N ILE A 7 1.68 11.66 -14.65
CA ILE A 7 0.98 10.50 -15.20
C ILE A 7 0.79 9.44 -14.12
N ILE A 8 1.84 9.06 -13.40
CA ILE A 8 1.79 8.06 -12.33
C ILE A 8 0.76 8.48 -11.27
N LYS A 9 0.85 9.72 -10.78
CA LYS A 9 -0.08 10.25 -9.78
C LYS A 9 -1.53 10.21 -10.26
N LYS A 10 -1.78 10.65 -11.49
CA LYS A 10 -3.13 10.66 -12.09
C LYS A 10 -3.71 9.26 -12.27
N HIS A 11 -2.86 8.27 -12.57
CA HIS A 11 -3.28 6.91 -12.92
C HIS A 11 -2.98 5.89 -11.82
N GLN A 12 -2.71 6.32 -10.59
CA GLN A 12 -2.49 5.45 -9.42
C GLN A 12 -3.55 4.33 -9.27
N PRO A 13 -4.86 4.60 -9.42
CA PRO A 13 -5.87 3.54 -9.36
C PRO A 13 -5.70 2.46 -10.44
N VAL A 14 -5.32 2.86 -11.67
CA VAL A 14 -5.08 1.95 -12.79
C VAL A 14 -3.81 1.13 -12.55
N ILE A 15 -2.72 1.78 -12.12
CA ILE A 15 -1.47 1.11 -11.74
C ILE A 15 -1.74 0.03 -10.69
N ARG A 16 -2.49 0.38 -9.63
CA ARG A 16 -2.86 -0.59 -8.59
C ARG A 16 -3.72 -1.74 -9.10
N ALA A 17 -4.63 -1.49 -10.04
CA ALA A 17 -5.47 -2.52 -10.65
C ALA A 17 -4.68 -3.45 -11.59
N LEU A 18 -3.54 -3.00 -12.12
CA LEU A 18 -2.68 -3.76 -13.02
C LEU A 18 -1.67 -4.68 -12.31
N ILE A 19 -1.40 -4.47 -11.01
CA ILE A 19 -0.48 -5.30 -10.22
C ILE A 19 -0.83 -6.80 -10.35
N PRO A 20 -2.08 -7.26 -10.10
CA PRO A 20 -2.42 -8.68 -10.23
C PRO A 20 -2.25 -9.21 -11.65
N TYR A 21 -2.48 -8.39 -12.67
CA TYR A 21 -2.27 -8.79 -14.07
C TYR A 21 -0.78 -9.01 -14.35
N GLN A 22 0.09 -8.14 -13.87
CA GLN A 22 1.54 -8.30 -14.03
C GLN A 22 2.04 -9.56 -13.34
N GLN A 23 1.58 -9.83 -12.12
CA GLN A 23 1.99 -11.01 -11.38
C GLN A 23 1.50 -12.33 -12.01
N GLN A 24 0.42 -12.28 -12.78
CA GLN A 24 -0.10 -13.41 -13.57
C GLN A 24 0.54 -13.52 -14.97
N GLY A 25 1.51 -12.67 -15.32
CA GLY A 25 2.10 -12.63 -16.67
C GLY A 25 1.16 -12.06 -17.75
N ARG A 26 0.10 -11.35 -17.34
CA ARG A 26 -1.01 -10.86 -18.18
C ARG A 26 -1.07 -9.33 -18.24
N LEU A 27 0.03 -8.62 -18.00
CA LEU A 27 0.04 -7.15 -17.96
C LEU A 27 -0.47 -6.51 -19.25
N LEU A 28 -0.12 -7.05 -20.42
CA LEU A 28 -0.61 -6.52 -21.69
C LEU A 28 -2.13 -6.63 -21.83
N GLU A 29 -2.72 -7.72 -21.34
CA GLU A 29 -4.17 -7.90 -21.31
C GLU A 29 -4.82 -6.87 -20.37
N GLY A 30 -4.26 -6.71 -19.16
CA GLY A 30 -4.73 -5.69 -18.22
C GLY A 30 -4.64 -4.28 -18.82
N LEU A 31 -3.50 -3.94 -19.43
CA LEU A 31 -3.33 -2.66 -20.10
C LEU A 31 -4.39 -2.48 -21.19
N ASN A 32 -4.61 -3.45 -22.07
CA ASN A 32 -5.63 -3.36 -23.11
C ASN A 32 -7.04 -3.12 -22.55
N ARG A 33 -7.38 -3.70 -21.39
CA ARG A 33 -8.67 -3.47 -20.71
C ARG A 33 -8.82 -2.04 -20.18
N PHE A 34 -7.76 -1.44 -19.65
CA PHE A 34 -7.79 -0.11 -19.06
C PHE A 34 -7.32 1.01 -20.01
N SER A 35 -6.76 0.67 -21.18
CA SER A 35 -6.08 1.61 -22.09
C SER A 35 -6.94 2.20 -23.18
N SER A 36 -8.24 1.92 -23.25
CA SER A 36 -9.11 2.49 -24.30
C SER A 36 -9.14 4.04 -24.30
N ARG A 37 -8.66 4.68 -23.22
CA ARG A 37 -8.57 6.15 -23.07
C ARG A 37 -7.15 6.66 -22.78
N LEU A 38 -6.13 5.82 -22.86
CA LEU A 38 -4.74 6.20 -22.56
C LEU A 38 -3.95 6.49 -23.83
N ASN A 39 -3.21 7.60 -23.85
CA ASN A 39 -2.24 7.85 -24.92
C ASN A 39 -1.01 6.92 -24.77
N ALA A 40 -0.22 6.81 -25.84
CA ALA A 40 0.92 5.87 -25.88
C ALA A 40 1.95 6.14 -24.77
N GLN A 41 2.25 7.40 -24.47
CA GLN A 41 3.18 7.79 -23.41
C GLN A 41 2.67 7.34 -22.04
N ALA A 42 1.42 7.66 -21.70
CA ALA A 42 0.83 7.29 -20.42
C ALA A 42 0.77 5.77 -20.26
N ARG A 43 0.44 5.06 -21.34
CA ARG A 43 0.45 3.59 -21.36
C ARG A 43 1.83 3.02 -21.04
N GLN A 44 2.89 3.58 -21.62
CA GLN A 44 4.26 3.14 -21.37
C GLN A 44 4.68 3.42 -19.92
N VAL A 45 4.47 4.64 -19.43
CA VAL A 45 4.80 5.02 -18.05
C VAL A 45 4.06 4.14 -17.04
N ILE A 46 2.77 3.89 -17.25
CA ILE A 46 1.97 3.00 -16.38
C ILE A 46 2.52 1.58 -16.41
N LYS A 47 2.87 1.06 -17.60
CA LYS A 47 3.46 -0.28 -17.74
C LYS A 47 4.77 -0.39 -16.95
N GLU A 48 5.69 0.55 -17.13
CA GLU A 48 6.99 0.57 -16.47
C GLU A 48 6.84 0.68 -14.95
N GLU A 49 5.93 1.54 -14.49
CA GLU A 49 5.66 1.69 -13.06
C GLU A 49 5.09 0.42 -12.43
N VAL A 50 4.18 -0.28 -13.11
CA VAL A 50 3.65 -1.57 -12.62
C VAL A 50 4.76 -2.62 -12.54
N ILE A 51 5.64 -2.68 -13.55
CA ILE A 51 6.80 -3.59 -13.53
C ILE A 51 7.69 -3.23 -12.34
N ARG A 52 8.06 -1.96 -12.18
CA ARG A 52 8.91 -1.48 -11.07
C ARG A 52 8.33 -1.85 -9.70
N LEU A 53 7.05 -1.58 -9.47
CA LEU A 53 6.39 -1.87 -8.19
C LEU A 53 6.31 -3.37 -7.87
N THR A 54 6.33 -4.22 -8.88
CA THR A 54 6.29 -5.69 -8.73
C THR A 54 7.66 -6.33 -8.72
N SER A 55 8.73 -5.60 -9.04
CA SER A 55 10.10 -6.08 -8.91
C SER A 55 10.46 -6.35 -7.45
N GLN A 56 11.20 -7.44 -7.22
CA GLN A 56 11.80 -7.73 -5.92
C GLN A 56 12.79 -6.64 -5.52
N THR A 57 12.94 -6.46 -4.21
CA THR A 57 13.92 -5.55 -3.62
C THR A 57 14.51 -6.21 -2.38
N ASP A 58 15.72 -5.83 -2.03
CA ASP A 58 16.44 -6.22 -0.81
C ASP A 58 16.64 -5.03 0.14
N ALA A 59 16.07 -3.87 -0.20
CA ALA A 59 16.19 -2.66 0.59
C ALA A 59 15.61 -2.84 2.00
N PRO A 60 16.35 -2.49 3.07
CA PRO A 60 15.85 -2.61 4.43
C PRO A 60 14.71 -1.60 4.68
N ALA A 61 13.61 -2.09 5.25
CA ALA A 61 12.46 -1.26 5.56
C ALA A 61 12.60 -0.63 6.95
N ASP A 62 12.59 0.70 7.03
CA ASP A 62 12.64 1.42 8.30
C ASP A 62 11.58 2.53 8.34
N ASN A 63 10.67 2.47 9.32
CA ASN A 63 9.65 3.50 9.53
C ASN A 63 9.86 4.34 10.81
N SER A 64 11.00 4.17 11.49
CA SER A 64 11.30 4.80 12.78
C SER A 64 11.24 6.32 12.75
N ALA A 65 11.60 6.93 11.61
CA ALA A 65 11.59 8.38 11.43
C ALA A 65 10.21 9.03 11.61
N PHE A 66 9.12 8.26 11.46
CA PHE A 66 7.74 8.78 11.57
C PHE A 66 6.82 7.85 12.37
N ALA A 67 7.38 6.85 13.06
CA ALA A 67 6.64 5.92 13.89
C ALA A 67 6.00 6.64 15.09
N GLN A 68 4.78 6.23 15.45
CA GLN A 68 4.08 6.70 16.65
C GLN A 68 4.06 5.66 17.77
N PHE A 69 4.55 4.45 17.48
CA PHE A 69 4.62 3.35 18.43
C PHE A 69 6.05 2.83 18.51
N PRO A 70 6.41 2.09 19.58
CA PRO A 70 7.74 1.50 19.70
C PRO A 70 8.08 0.63 18.48
N VAL A 71 9.24 0.90 17.90
CA VAL A 71 9.80 0.12 16.78
C VAL A 71 10.48 -1.15 17.27
N LYS A 72 10.47 -2.19 16.44
CA LYS A 72 11.21 -3.42 16.65
C LYS A 72 12.07 -3.71 15.43
N ARG A 73 13.27 -4.23 15.67
CA ARG A 73 14.11 -4.80 14.62
C ARG A 73 13.85 -6.29 14.50
N PHE A 74 13.72 -6.78 13.28
CA PHE A 74 13.53 -8.19 12.97
C PHE A 74 13.98 -8.48 11.53
N SER A 75 14.08 -9.76 11.17
CA SER A 75 14.31 -10.18 9.78
C SER A 75 13.05 -10.80 9.20
N HIS A 76 12.71 -10.44 7.97
CA HIS A 76 11.62 -11.04 7.21
C HIS A 76 11.98 -11.07 5.72
N PHE A 77 11.63 -12.15 5.00
CA PHE A 77 12.11 -12.41 3.63
C PHE A 77 13.65 -12.40 3.48
N GLY A 78 14.40 -12.62 4.58
CA GLY A 78 15.86 -12.49 4.60
C GLY A 78 16.37 -11.05 4.67
N ILE A 79 15.48 -10.06 4.87
CA ILE A 79 15.79 -8.63 4.87
C ILE A 79 15.60 -8.08 6.28
N GLU A 80 16.51 -7.23 6.73
CA GLU A 80 16.38 -6.53 8.01
C GLU A 80 15.31 -5.43 7.94
N MET A 81 14.46 -5.37 8.95
CA MET A 81 13.37 -4.41 9.04
C MET A 81 13.31 -3.78 10.43
N THR A 82 13.09 -2.47 10.49
CA THR A 82 12.86 -1.69 11.71
C THR A 82 11.47 -1.08 11.65
N LEU A 83 10.46 -1.81 12.14
CA LEU A 83 9.06 -1.40 12.04
C LEU A 83 8.38 -1.35 13.40
N ASP A 84 7.48 -0.37 13.55
CA ASP A 84 6.47 -0.40 14.60
C ASP A 84 5.27 -1.29 14.20
N LYS A 85 4.26 -1.35 15.08
CA LYS A 85 3.08 -2.19 14.83
C LYS A 85 2.29 -1.78 13.58
N VAL A 86 2.26 -0.49 13.22
CA VAL A 86 1.53 -0.02 12.04
C VAL A 86 2.31 -0.34 10.77
N GLY A 87 3.63 -0.13 10.77
CA GLY A 87 4.51 -0.57 9.68
C GLY A 87 4.42 -2.08 9.43
N THR A 88 4.35 -2.88 10.49
CA THR A 88 4.17 -4.34 10.40
C THR A 88 2.83 -4.73 9.76
N GLU A 89 1.76 -4.00 10.07
CA GLU A 89 0.47 -4.22 9.41
C GLU A 89 0.46 -3.79 7.94
N ILE A 90 1.15 -2.69 7.60
CA ILE A 90 1.34 -2.28 6.20
C ILE A 90 2.08 -3.37 5.45
N LEU A 91 3.20 -3.86 6.00
CA LEU A 91 3.98 -4.96 5.44
C LEU A 91 3.07 -6.15 5.12
N LYS A 92 2.33 -6.67 6.12
CA LYS A 92 1.42 -7.80 5.94
C LYS A 92 0.36 -7.56 4.85
N LYS A 93 -0.25 -6.37 4.84
CA LYS A 93 -1.33 -6.04 3.90
C LYS A 93 -0.81 -5.90 2.47
N GLU A 94 0.34 -5.25 2.30
CA GLU A 94 0.90 -5.02 0.98
C GLU A 94 1.57 -6.29 0.46
N THR A 95 2.26 -7.11 1.26
CA THR A 95 2.76 -8.41 0.78
C THR A 95 1.62 -9.27 0.25
N ALA A 96 0.46 -9.30 0.91
CA ALA A 96 -0.72 -10.01 0.40
C ALA A 96 -1.21 -9.47 -0.96
N ARG A 97 -1.07 -8.16 -1.21
CA ARG A 97 -1.34 -7.57 -2.54
C ARG A 97 -0.29 -7.99 -3.56
N TYR A 98 0.96 -8.12 -3.14
CA TYR A 98 2.11 -8.48 -3.97
C TYR A 98 2.46 -9.98 -3.92
N MET A 99 1.45 -10.87 -3.84
CA MET A 99 1.62 -12.34 -3.85
C MET A 99 2.62 -12.88 -2.82
N GLU A 100 2.57 -12.33 -1.62
CA GLU A 100 3.47 -12.66 -0.50
C GLU A 100 4.96 -12.45 -0.82
N GLN A 101 5.25 -11.51 -1.71
CA GLN A 101 6.63 -11.13 -2.06
C GLN A 101 6.98 -9.75 -1.50
N TYR A 102 8.25 -9.58 -1.15
CA TYR A 102 8.81 -8.28 -0.82
C TYR A 102 9.26 -7.57 -2.10
N THR A 103 8.44 -6.62 -2.53
CA THR A 103 8.66 -5.85 -3.77
C THR A 103 8.93 -4.39 -3.47
N VAL A 104 9.36 -3.65 -4.48
CA VAL A 104 9.50 -2.19 -4.40
C VAL A 104 8.20 -1.53 -3.92
N GLY A 105 7.04 -1.98 -4.42
CA GLY A 105 5.75 -1.44 -3.99
C GLY A 105 5.41 -1.71 -2.52
N VAL A 106 5.85 -2.85 -1.98
CA VAL A 106 5.75 -3.13 -0.53
C VAL A 106 6.68 -2.20 0.26
N PHE A 107 7.95 -2.13 -0.13
CA PHE A 107 8.95 -1.25 0.50
C PHE A 107 8.47 0.22 0.55
N GLU A 108 8.03 0.76 -0.58
CA GLU A 108 7.54 2.13 -0.69
C GLU A 108 6.29 2.36 0.17
N SER A 109 5.40 1.37 0.28
CA SER A 109 4.21 1.51 1.11
C SER A 109 4.54 1.58 2.59
N ILE A 110 5.57 0.86 3.02
CA ILE A 110 6.06 0.83 4.42
C ILE A 110 6.79 2.13 4.77
N THR A 111 7.61 2.65 3.86
CA THR A 111 8.43 3.86 4.07
C THR A 111 7.68 5.16 3.75
N ASN A 112 6.42 5.09 3.31
CA ASN A 112 5.59 6.24 3.04
C ASN A 112 4.88 6.77 4.30
N SER A 113 5.37 7.89 4.82
CA SER A 113 4.82 8.55 6.02
C SER A 113 3.35 8.96 5.85
N ALA A 114 2.93 9.44 4.68
CA ALA A 114 1.56 9.86 4.45
C ALA A 114 0.58 8.67 4.49
N HIS A 115 0.96 7.55 3.88
CA HIS A 115 0.20 6.31 3.94
C HIS A 115 0.08 5.80 5.38
N TYR A 116 1.20 5.79 6.10
CA TYR A 116 1.24 5.46 7.53
C TYR A 116 0.28 6.32 8.36
N GLN A 117 0.36 7.66 8.24
CA GLN A 117 -0.49 8.57 8.99
C GLN A 117 -1.97 8.39 8.65
N GLY A 118 -2.29 8.16 7.38
CA GLY A 118 -3.66 7.85 6.96
C GLY A 118 -4.23 6.60 7.64
N LEU A 119 -3.42 5.55 7.81
CA LEU A 119 -3.83 4.33 8.51
C LEU A 119 -4.01 4.55 10.02
N VAL A 120 -3.12 5.31 10.64
CA VAL A 120 -3.26 5.68 12.06
C VAL A 120 -4.58 6.43 12.29
N GLN A 121 -4.85 7.46 11.50
CA GLN A 121 -6.06 8.28 11.63
C GLN A 121 -7.32 7.46 11.38
N ARG A 122 -7.30 6.56 10.40
CA ARG A 122 -8.41 5.64 10.13
C ARG A 122 -8.71 4.74 11.33
N LYS A 123 -7.68 4.13 11.92
CA LYS A 123 -7.85 3.28 13.12
C LYS A 123 -8.36 4.05 14.33
N LEU A 124 -7.89 5.29 14.52
CA LEU A 124 -8.38 6.15 15.60
C LEU A 124 -9.87 6.42 15.42
N ARG A 125 -10.29 6.76 14.20
CA ARG A 125 -11.70 6.97 13.85
C ARG A 125 -12.54 5.70 14.08
N GLU A 126 -12.07 4.55 13.62
CA GLU A 126 -12.75 3.25 13.81
C GLU A 126 -12.94 2.94 15.30
N LYS A 127 -11.93 3.18 16.14
CA LYS A 127 -12.03 3.02 17.61
C LYS A 127 -13.07 3.94 18.24
N ILE A 128 -13.10 5.21 17.82
CA ILE A 128 -14.07 6.18 18.33
C ILE A 128 -15.50 5.75 17.98
N ILE A 129 -15.77 5.39 16.73
CA ILE A 129 -17.08 4.90 16.29
C ILE A 129 -17.49 3.68 17.10
N ASN A 130 -16.60 2.69 17.24
CA ASN A 130 -16.89 1.47 18.00
C ASN A 130 -17.20 1.76 19.48
N ALA A 131 -16.47 2.68 20.11
CA ALA A 131 -16.76 3.08 21.49
C ALA A 131 -18.16 3.71 21.63
N PHE A 132 -18.55 4.57 20.69
CA PHE A 132 -19.91 5.14 20.66
C PHE A 132 -20.99 4.08 20.39
N THR A 133 -20.76 3.13 19.48
CA THR A 133 -21.71 2.06 19.18
C THR A 133 -21.92 1.11 20.37
N VAL A 134 -20.86 0.83 21.14
CA VAL A 134 -20.99 0.06 22.39
C VAL A 134 -21.83 0.82 23.41
N GLN A 135 -21.60 2.12 23.58
CA GLN A 135 -22.37 2.95 24.51
C GLN A 135 -23.86 3.00 24.17
N THR A 136 -24.22 3.15 22.89
CA THR A 136 -25.64 3.20 22.48
C THR A 136 -26.36 1.86 22.65
N GLN A 137 -25.67 0.72 22.51
CA GLN A 137 -26.27 -0.60 22.77
C GLN A 137 -26.46 -0.88 24.27
N SER A 138 -25.55 -0.39 25.13
CA SER A 138 -25.69 -0.48 26.58
C SER A 138 -26.77 0.45 27.16
N TYR A 139 -27.26 1.44 26.40
CA TYR A 139 -28.41 2.27 26.74
C TYR A 139 -29.73 1.66 26.23
N THR A 140 -30.03 0.42 26.62
CA THR A 140 -31.39 -0.13 26.48
C THR A 140 -32.04 -0.05 27.86
N ILE A 141 -32.90 0.96 28.06
CA ILE A 141 -33.61 1.20 29.33
C ILE A 141 -34.58 0.03 29.57
N PRO A 142 -34.53 -0.68 30.72
CA PRO A 142 -35.53 -1.67 31.06
C PRO A 142 -36.88 -0.97 31.29
N SER A 143 -37.93 -1.56 30.68
CA SER A 143 -39.32 -1.11 30.70
C SER A 143 -39.92 -1.08 32.10
#